data_AF-A0A923BXR9-F1
#
_entry.id   AF-A0A923BXR9-F1
#
_cell.length_a   1.000
_cell.length_b   1.000
_cell.length_c   1.000
_cell.angle_alpha   90.00
_cell.angle_beta   90.00
_cell.angle_gamma   90.00
#
_symmetry.space_group_name_H-M   'P 1'
#
loop_
_entity.id
_entity.type
_entity.pdbx_description
1 polymer ?
#
loop_
_entity_poly.entity_id
_entity_poly.type
_entity_poly.pdbx_seq_one_letter_code
_entity_poly.pdbx_strand_id
1 'polypeptide(L)'
;MSDPEKSIELFRQDGEEFRSVRASLRNGEFVIDTQDMGKSVEEFWGDSDYEFWTIVPKEAWGQLLMALSIEFLANDPSATDRLRDICLTHGVPHRWDRWV
;
A
#
# COMPACT_ATOMS: atom_id res chain seq x y z
N MET A 1 -3.52 -21.49 10.91
CA MET A 1 -4.62 -20.65 10.40
C MET A 1 -3.96 -19.53 9.64
N SER A 2 -4.24 -19.38 8.35
CA SER A 2 -3.75 -18.23 7.58
C SER A 2 -4.36 -16.96 8.16
N ASP A 3 -3.56 -15.91 8.30
CA ASP A 3 -4.10 -14.59 8.65
C ASP A 3 -5.15 -14.20 7.59
N PRO A 4 -6.32 -13.65 7.98
CA PRO A 4 -7.33 -13.24 7.03
C PRO A 4 -6.75 -12.20 6.07
N GLU A 5 -7.02 -12.37 4.77
CA GLU A 5 -6.60 -11.41 3.77
C GLU A 5 -7.18 -10.03 4.10
N LYS A 6 -6.32 -9.03 4.15
CA LYS A 6 -6.71 -7.63 4.33
C LYS A 6 -6.39 -6.89 3.05
N SER A 7 -7.33 -6.11 2.53
CA SER A 7 -7.09 -5.28 1.35
C SER A 7 -7.73 -3.92 1.49
N ILE A 8 -7.11 -2.91 0.88
CA ILE A 8 -7.61 -1.55 0.76
C ILE A 8 -7.51 -1.09 -0.70
N GLU A 9 -8.56 -0.45 -1.22
CA GLU A 9 -8.51 0.22 -2.52
C GLU A 9 -7.76 1.54 -2.36
N LEU A 10 -6.67 1.71 -3.10
CA LEU A 10 -5.85 2.92 -3.10
C LEU A 10 -6.32 3.90 -4.17
N PHE A 11 -6.80 3.37 -5.30
CA PHE A 11 -7.29 4.17 -6.41
C PHE A 11 -8.29 3.37 -7.23
N ARG A 12 -9.29 4.08 -7.77
CA ARG A 12 -10.22 3.54 -8.75
C ARG A 12 -10.62 4.62 -9.74
N GLN A 13 -10.55 4.25 -11.01
CA GLN A 13 -11.15 4.96 -12.14
C GLN A 13 -12.05 3.97 -12.89
N ASP A 14 -13.30 4.36 -13.08
CA ASP A 14 -14.26 3.65 -13.92
C ASP A 14 -14.47 4.40 -15.26
N GLY A 15 -14.86 3.70 -16.32
CA GLY A 15 -15.14 4.31 -17.62
C GLY A 15 -14.76 3.41 -18.80
N GLU A 16 -14.56 4.02 -19.98
CA GLU A 16 -13.99 3.32 -21.15
C GLU A 16 -12.56 2.81 -20.87
N GLU A 17 -11.81 3.58 -20.08
CA GLU A 17 -10.55 3.16 -19.49
C GLU A 17 -10.78 2.94 -17.99
N PHE A 18 -10.46 1.74 -17.53
CA PHE A 18 -10.56 1.33 -16.14
C PHE A 18 -9.16 1.17 -15.55
N ARG A 19 -8.98 1.66 -14.32
CA ARG A 19 -7.81 1.36 -13.50
C ARG A 19 -8.21 1.18 -12.05
N SER A 20 -7.79 0.08 -11.46
CA SER A 20 -7.85 -0.12 -10.00
C SER A 20 -6.46 -0.38 -9.45
N VAL A 21 -6.13 0.25 -8.32
CA VAL A 21 -4.90 -0.01 -7.57
C VAL A 21 -5.28 -0.43 -6.16
N ARG A 22 -4.77 -1.56 -5.70
CA ARG A 22 -5.12 -2.14 -4.40
C ARG A 22 -3.86 -2.53 -3.64
N ALA A 23 -3.85 -2.23 -2.35
CA ALA A 23 -2.87 -2.78 -1.41
C ALA A 23 -3.51 -3.95 -0.65
N SER A 24 -2.77 -5.04 -0.46
CA SER A 24 -3.25 -6.20 0.29
C SER A 24 -2.15 -6.90 1.09
N LEU A 25 -2.57 -7.54 2.18
CA LEU A 25 -1.79 -8.51 2.93
C LEU A 25 -2.40 -9.89 2.66
N ARG A 26 -1.69 -10.73 1.91
CA ARG A 26 -2.13 -12.08 1.54
C ARG A 26 -0.96 -13.04 1.55
N ASN A 27 -1.15 -14.27 2.04
CA ASN A 27 -0.13 -15.32 2.05
C ASN A 27 1.25 -14.94 2.62
N GLY A 28 1.30 -14.02 3.60
CA GLY A 28 2.58 -13.55 4.15
C GLY A 28 3.30 -12.53 3.25
N GLU A 29 2.59 -11.89 2.34
CA GLU A 29 3.11 -10.89 1.44
C GLU A 29 2.30 -9.59 1.58
N PHE A 30 2.99 -8.46 1.44
CA PHE A 30 2.34 -7.17 1.15
C PHE A 30 2.42 -6.94 -0.36
N VAL A 31 1.28 -6.75 -0.99
CA VAL A 31 1.17 -6.59 -2.44
C VAL A 31 0.45 -5.31 -2.76
N ILE A 32 1.05 -4.50 -3.65
CA ILE A 32 0.30 -3.48 -4.38
C ILE A 32 0.14 -3.99 -5.81
N ASP A 33 -1.10 -4.21 -6.23
CA ASP A 33 -1.45 -4.63 -7.58
C ASP A 33 -2.28 -3.56 -8.29
N THR A 34 -2.16 -3.55 -9.62
CA THR A 34 -2.90 -2.70 -10.53
C THR A 34 -3.55 -3.57 -11.59
N GLN A 35 -4.82 -3.29 -11.87
CA GLN A 35 -5.55 -3.84 -12.99
C GLN A 35 -5.96 -2.69 -13.90
N ASP A 36 -5.51 -2.75 -15.15
CA ASP A 36 -5.91 -1.85 -16.22
C ASP A 36 -6.79 -2.60 -17.22
N MET A 37 -7.85 -1.96 -17.69
CA MET A 37 -8.68 -2.45 -18.81
C MET A 37 -9.08 -1.26 -19.68
N GLY A 38 -9.42 -1.53 -20.94
CA GLY A 38 -9.89 -0.52 -21.87
C GLY A 38 -9.19 -0.62 -23.22
N LYS A 39 -9.54 0.31 -24.12
CA LYS A 39 -9.01 0.30 -25.50
C LYS A 39 -7.51 0.47 -25.50
N SER A 40 -6.98 1.32 -24.61
CA SER A 40 -5.54 1.53 -24.51
C SER A 40 -4.79 0.23 -24.17
N VAL A 41 -5.39 -0.65 -23.35
CA VAL A 41 -4.81 -1.94 -22.99
C VAL A 41 -4.82 -2.89 -24.18
N GLU A 42 -5.93 -3.00 -24.89
CA GLU A 42 -6.04 -3.80 -26.11
C GLU A 42 -5.05 -3.33 -27.19
N GLU A 43 -4.89 -2.03 -27.37
CA GLU A 43 -3.99 -1.45 -28.38
C GLU A 43 -2.51 -1.67 -28.06
N PHE A 44 -2.11 -1.53 -26.78
CA PHE A 44 -0.71 -1.67 -26.39
C PHE A 44 -0.28 -3.11 -26.12
N TRP A 45 -1.14 -3.90 -25.48
CA TRP A 45 -0.80 -5.24 -24.99
C TRP A 45 -1.47 -6.35 -25.80
N GLY A 46 -2.48 -6.04 -26.61
CA GLY A 46 -3.21 -7.04 -27.40
C GLY A 46 -4.14 -7.92 -26.58
N ASP A 47 -4.45 -7.52 -25.35
CA ASP A 47 -5.30 -8.25 -24.40
C ASP A 47 -6.37 -7.33 -23.80
N SER A 48 -7.42 -7.89 -23.21
CA SER A 48 -8.55 -7.15 -22.63
C SER A 48 -8.23 -6.50 -21.28
N ASP A 49 -7.18 -6.98 -20.62
CA ASP A 49 -6.68 -6.47 -19.36
C ASP A 49 -5.14 -6.52 -19.30
N TYR A 50 -4.59 -5.70 -18.40
CA TYR A 50 -3.18 -5.72 -18.06
C TYR A 50 -3.05 -5.59 -16.55
N GLU A 51 -2.53 -6.64 -15.93
CA GLU A 51 -2.35 -6.72 -14.49
C GLU A 51 -0.87 -6.78 -14.13
N PHE A 52 -0.47 -5.99 -13.14
CA PHE A 52 0.90 -5.98 -12.64
C PHE A 52 0.95 -5.63 -11.16
N TRP A 53 2.01 -6.06 -10.48
CA TRP A 53 2.10 -5.93 -9.03
C TRP A 53 3.54 -5.81 -8.54
N THR A 54 3.67 -5.20 -7.36
CA THR A 54 4.89 -5.25 -6.54
C THR A 54 4.60 -6.08 -5.28
N ILE A 55 5.41 -7.10 -5.03
CA ILE A 55 5.30 -7.98 -3.86
C ILE A 55 6.46 -7.69 -2.91
N VAL A 56 6.15 -7.56 -1.62
CA VAL A 56 7.13 -7.47 -0.54
C VAL A 56 6.86 -8.61 0.46
N PRO A 57 7.80 -9.56 0.64
CA PRO A 57 7.62 -10.66 1.57
C PRO A 57 7.63 -10.16 3.03
N LYS A 58 6.97 -10.88 3.94
CA LYS A 58 6.83 -10.51 5.36
C LYS A 58 8.16 -10.21 6.05
N GLU A 59 9.19 -10.97 5.72
CA GLU A 59 10.54 -10.82 6.28
C GLU A 59 11.16 -9.45 5.94
N ALA A 60 10.72 -8.82 4.84
CA ALA A 60 11.19 -7.52 4.38
C ALA A 60 10.34 -6.34 4.87
N TRP A 61 9.24 -6.55 5.60
CA TRP A 61 8.36 -5.46 6.02
C TRP A 61 9.05 -4.42 6.91
N GLY A 62 10.02 -4.83 7.74
CA GLY A 62 10.82 -3.89 8.52
C GLY A 62 11.66 -2.95 7.63
N GLN A 63 12.22 -3.48 6.54
CA GLN A 63 12.97 -2.68 5.57
C GLN A 63 12.06 -1.73 4.81
N LEU A 64 10.88 -2.22 4.39
CA LEU A 64 9.86 -1.38 3.77
C LEU A 64 9.41 -0.25 4.70
N LEU A 65 9.16 -0.52 5.98
CA LEU A 65 8.76 0.51 6.95
C LEU A 65 9.82 1.59 7.12
N MET A 66 11.11 1.21 7.15
CA MET A 66 12.21 2.16 7.19
C MET A 66 12.29 3.01 5.92
N ALA A 67 12.15 2.39 4.74
CA ALA A 67 12.12 3.10 3.47
C ALA A 67 10.96 4.12 3.41
N LEU A 68 9.75 3.70 3.76
CA LEU A 68 8.58 4.59 3.81
C LEU A 68 8.74 5.72 4.85
N SER A 69 9.42 5.45 5.97
CA SER A 69 9.72 6.50 6.96
C SER A 69 10.67 7.56 6.40
N ILE A 70 11.64 7.17 5.58
CA ILE A 70 12.51 8.12 4.87
C ILE A 70 11.69 8.93 3.87
N GLU A 71 10.87 8.28 3.04
CA GLU A 71 10.08 8.96 2.01
C GLU A 71 9.06 9.96 2.58
N PHE A 72 8.38 9.61 3.68
CA PHE A 72 7.24 10.38 4.18
C PHE A 72 7.48 11.20 5.45
N LEU A 73 8.55 10.92 6.20
CA LEU A 73 8.80 11.54 7.51
C LEU A 73 10.21 12.14 7.65
N ALA A 74 11.11 11.97 6.67
CA ALA A 74 12.44 12.58 6.77
C ALA A 74 12.36 14.12 6.77
N ASN A 75 13.26 14.74 7.55
CA ASN A 75 13.34 16.20 7.73
C ASN A 75 12.08 16.86 8.32
N ASP A 76 11.14 16.08 8.86
CA ASP A 76 9.99 16.59 9.61
C ASP A 76 10.32 16.65 11.12
N PRO A 77 10.44 17.84 11.74
CA PRO A 77 10.70 17.95 13.18
C PRO A 77 9.55 17.40 14.04
N SER A 78 8.37 17.21 13.46
CA SER A 78 7.18 16.64 14.09
C SER A 78 6.97 15.16 13.73
N ALA A 79 7.97 14.47 13.15
CA ALA A 79 7.83 13.08 12.69
C ALA A 79 7.29 12.11 13.76
N THR A 80 7.66 12.28 15.03
CA THR A 80 7.13 11.44 16.14
C THR A 80 5.63 11.64 16.33
N ASP A 81 5.16 12.89 16.35
CA ASP A 81 3.74 13.21 16.49
C ASP A 81 2.96 12.77 15.24
N ARG A 82 3.53 13.01 14.05
CA ARG A 82 2.93 12.60 12.78
C ARG A 82 2.72 11.08 12.69
N LEU A 83 3.70 10.28 13.12
CA LEU A 83 3.55 8.83 13.21
C LEU A 83 2.43 8.44 14.18
N ARG A 84 2.36 9.08 15.36
CA ARG A 84 1.29 8.84 16.33
C ARG A 84 -0.08 9.14 15.71
N ASP A 85 -0.21 10.26 15.01
CA ASP A 85 -1.47 10.68 14.41
C ASP A 85 -1.91 9.75 13.27
N ILE A 86 -0.95 9.23 12.48
CA ILE A 86 -1.21 8.15 11.50
C ILE A 86 -1.73 6.90 12.21
N CYS A 87 -1.07 6.47 13.29
CA CYS A 87 -1.49 5.27 14.04
C CYS A 87 -2.89 5.44 14.65
N LEU A 88 -3.22 6.61 15.18
CA LEU A 88 -4.56 6.93 15.68
C LEU A 88 -5.60 6.91 14.55
N THR A 89 -5.31 7.57 13.43
CA THR A 89 -6.22 7.69 12.28
C THR A 89 -6.61 6.33 11.69
N HIS A 90 -5.64 5.41 11.61
CA HIS A 90 -5.83 4.08 11.00
C HIS A 90 -6.05 2.96 12.02
N GLY A 91 -6.20 3.28 13.31
CA GLY A 91 -6.44 2.29 14.36
C GLY A 91 -5.28 1.30 14.54
N VAL A 92 -4.05 1.71 14.25
CA VAL A 92 -2.85 0.88 14.45
C VAL A 92 -2.52 0.84 15.94
N PRO A 93 -2.45 -0.34 16.57
CA PRO A 93 -2.02 -0.46 17.96
C PRO A 93 -0.63 0.14 18.14
N HIS A 94 -0.50 1.08 19.07
CA HIS A 94 0.76 1.76 19.36
C HIS A 94 0.82 2.19 20.83
N ARG A 95 2.01 2.55 21.28
CA ARG A 95 2.24 3.20 22.57
C ARG A 95 3.01 4.49 22.31
N TRP A 96 2.61 5.56 22.97
CA TRP A 96 3.35 6.82 22.98
C TRP A 96 3.76 7.10 24.42
N ASP A 97 5.06 7.29 24.62
CA ASP A 97 5.65 7.54 25.93
C ASP A 97 6.57 8.76 25.85
N ARG A 98 6.89 9.32 27.03
CA ARG A 98 7.88 10.39 27.18
C ARG A 98 8.59 10.24 28.52
N TRP A 99 9.84 10.69 28.56
CA TRP A 99 10.50 10.96 29.83
C TRP A 99 10.02 12.32 30.36
N VAL A 100 9.62 12.36 31.62
CA VAL A 100 9.30 13.58 32.39
C VAL A 100 10.17 13.62 33.62
#